data_AF-A0A423XQ08-F1
#
_entry.id   AF-A0A423XQ08-F1
#
_cell.length_a   1.000
_cell.length_b   1.000
_cell.length_c   1.000
_cell.angle_alpha   90.00
_cell.angle_beta   90.00
_cell.angle_gamma   90.00
#
_symmetry.space_group_name_H-M   'P 1'
#
loop_
_entity.id
_entity.type
_entity.pdbx_description
1 polymer ?
#
loop_
_entity_poly.entity_id
_entity_poly.type
_entity_poly.pdbx_seq_one_letter_code
_entity_poly.pdbx_strand_id
1 'polypeptide(L)'
;RVAANFGYRCAITGSGEALEAAHIEPVGTGNNNTSNGVLMLACLHRLFDAGMMAINPDTLTVHFRHDCTYFAKSMLEGTELN
;
A
#
# COMPACT_ATOMS: atom_id res chain seq x y z
N ARG A 1 -2.72 16.61 -1.30
CA ARG A 1 -2.95 15.55 -2.32
C ARG A 1 -2.00 14.41 -1.99
N VAL A 2 -2.49 13.20 -1.72
CA VAL A 2 -1.71 12.05 -1.16
C VAL A 2 -0.39 11.78 -1.90
N ALA A 3 -0.35 11.93 -3.23
CA ALA A 3 0.87 11.74 -4.02
C ALA A 3 2.03 12.68 -3.67
N ALA A 4 1.75 13.90 -3.20
CA ALA A 4 2.78 14.88 -2.84
C ALA A 4 3.48 14.53 -1.51
N ASN A 5 2.81 13.79 -0.61
CA ASN A 5 3.38 13.38 0.67
C ASN A 5 4.39 12.23 0.51
N PHE A 6 4.24 11.42 -0.54
CA PHE A 6 5.13 10.29 -0.84
C PHE A 6 6.14 10.59 -1.96
N GLY A 7 6.32 11.87 -2.32
CA GLY A 7 7.27 12.27 -3.37
C GLY A 7 7.00 11.65 -4.75
N TYR A 8 5.73 11.34 -5.07
CA TYR A 8 5.32 10.60 -6.26
C TYR A 8 6.02 9.24 -6.38
N ARG A 9 6.20 8.55 -5.26
CA ARG A 9 6.79 7.20 -5.23
C ARG A 9 5.93 6.26 -4.40
N CYS A 10 5.92 5.00 -4.80
CA CYS A 10 5.27 3.94 -4.05
C CYS A 10 5.99 3.77 -2.71
N ALA A 11 5.25 3.79 -1.61
CA ALA A 11 5.82 3.64 -0.26
C ALA A 11 6.51 2.29 -0.04
N ILE A 12 6.12 1.27 -0.81
CA ILE A 12 6.59 -0.11 -0.68
C ILE A 12 7.78 -0.39 -1.61
N THR A 13 7.75 0.10 -2.85
CA THR A 13 8.76 -0.24 -3.87
C THR A 13 9.65 0.92 -4.27
N GLY A 14 9.34 2.15 -3.86
CA GLY A 14 10.02 3.36 -4.30
C GLY A 14 9.80 3.73 -5.78
N SER A 15 8.99 2.93 -6.51
CA SER A 15 8.70 3.15 -7.93
C SER A 15 7.90 4.43 -8.13
N GLY A 16 8.25 5.22 -9.16
CA GLY A 16 7.50 6.42 -9.56
C GLY A 16 6.41 6.15 -10.60
N GLU A 17 6.36 4.93 -11.14
CA GLU A 17 5.50 4.54 -12.26
C GLU A 17 4.31 3.71 -11.77
N ALA A 18 3.15 3.80 -12.45
CA ALA A 18 1.94 3.02 -12.18
C ALA A 18 1.38 3.15 -10.74
N LEU A 19 1.36 4.38 -10.21
CA LEU A 19 0.88 4.70 -8.86
C LEU A 19 -0.64 4.84 -8.83
N GLU A 20 -1.26 4.19 -7.84
CA GLU A 20 -2.64 4.43 -7.44
C GLU A 20 -2.72 4.77 -5.95
N ALA A 21 -3.65 5.66 -5.59
CA ALA A 21 -3.94 5.94 -4.19
C ALA A 21 -4.86 4.85 -3.65
N ALA A 22 -4.34 4.00 -2.76
CA ALA A 22 -5.16 3.06 -2.01
C ALA A 22 -5.81 3.77 -0.84
N HIS A 23 -7.13 3.65 -0.70
CA HIS A 23 -7.85 4.13 0.49
C HIS A 23 -7.79 3.05 1.57
N ILE A 24 -7.38 3.42 2.79
CA ILE A 24 -7.25 2.47 3.91
C ILE A 24 -8.62 2.19 4.57
N GLU A 25 -9.61 3.08 4.40
CA GLU A 25 -10.98 2.90 4.91
C GLU A 25 -12.06 3.21 3.86
N PRO A 26 -13.23 2.52 3.89
CA PRO A 26 -14.36 2.86 3.05
C PRO A 26 -14.86 4.28 3.38
N VAL A 27 -15.13 5.07 2.35
CA VAL A 27 -15.53 6.48 2.44
C VAL A 27 -16.95 6.59 3.03
N GLY A 28 -17.07 6.51 4.35
CA GLY A 28 -18.35 6.56 5.07
C GLY A 28 -18.41 7.54 6.25
N THR A 29 -17.27 7.98 6.80
CA THR A 29 -17.24 8.74 8.07
C THR A 29 -16.37 10.00 8.05
N GLY A 30 -16.08 10.55 6.88
CA GLY A 30 -15.53 11.92 6.79
C GLY A 30 -14.08 12.10 7.22
N ASN A 31 -13.28 11.03 7.27
CA ASN A 31 -11.86 11.12 7.61
C ASN A 31 -10.98 11.18 6.35
N ASN A 32 -11.03 12.31 5.65
CA ASN A 32 -10.28 12.61 4.43
C ASN A 32 -8.82 13.03 4.72
N ASN A 33 -8.21 12.44 5.75
CA ASN A 33 -6.86 12.78 6.18
C ASN A 33 -5.85 12.10 5.25
N THR A 34 -4.82 12.81 4.81
CA THR A 34 -3.75 12.26 3.96
C THR A 34 -2.96 11.13 4.63
N SER A 35 -3.15 10.93 5.94
CA SER A 35 -2.66 9.77 6.70
C SER A 35 -3.47 8.48 6.48
N ASN A 36 -4.65 8.57 5.85
CA ASN A 36 -5.55 7.43 5.61
C ASN A 36 -5.42 6.85 4.18
N GLY A 37 -4.34 7.18 3.48
CA GLY A 37 -4.04 6.67 2.15
C GLY A 37 -2.56 6.46 1.98
N VAL A 38 -2.15 5.22 1.67
CA VAL A 38 -0.77 4.89 1.28
C VAL A 38 -0.69 4.97 -0.24
N LEU A 39 0.29 5.70 -0.76
CA LEU A 39 0.55 5.69 -2.19
C LEU A 39 1.27 4.38 -2.56
N MET A 40 0.60 3.54 -3.34
CA MET A 40 1.14 2.24 -3.72
C MET A 40 0.96 1.98 -5.21
N LEU A 41 1.68 0.99 -5.73
CA LEU A 41 1.46 0.53 -7.10
C LEU A 41 0.01 0.07 -7.27
N ALA A 42 -0.60 0.30 -8.43
CA ALA A 42 -1.93 -0.18 -8.79
C ALA A 42 -2.15 -1.68 -8.47
N CYS A 43 -1.15 -2.51 -8.74
CA CYS A 43 -1.21 -3.94 -8.42
C CYS A 43 -1.24 -4.21 -6.91
N LEU A 44 -0.45 -3.47 -6.13
CA LEU A 44 -0.43 -3.59 -4.66
C LEU A 44 -1.73 -3.04 -4.07
N HIS A 45 -2.27 -1.95 -4.61
CA HIS A 45 -3.57 -1.42 -4.25
C HIS A 45 -4.67 -2.49 -4.38
N ARG A 46 -4.73 -3.18 -5.52
CA ARG A 46 -5.71 -4.26 -5.73
C ARG A 46 -5.50 -5.45 -4.79
N LEU A 47 -4.26 -5.80 -4.47
CA LEU A 47 -3.98 -6.86 -3.50
C LEU A 47 -4.41 -6.46 -2.09
N PHE A 48 -4.25 -5.19 -1.73
CA PHE A 48 -4.65 -4.65 -0.44
C PHE A 48 -6.18 -4.62 -0.32
N ASP A 49 -6.87 -4.11 -1.34
CA ASP A 49 -8.34 -4.08 -1.40
C ASP A 49 -8.95 -5.50 -1.39
N ALA A 50 -8.29 -6.45 -2.05
CA ALA A 50 -8.68 -7.87 -2.03
C ALA A 50 -8.35 -8.60 -0.71
N GLY A 51 -7.71 -7.93 0.26
CA GLY A 51 -7.26 -8.54 1.52
C GLY A 51 -6.14 -9.58 1.35
N MET A 52 -5.45 -9.56 0.20
CA MET A 52 -4.32 -10.44 -0.12
C MET A 52 -2.99 -9.91 0.42
N MET A 53 -2.91 -8.61 0.73
CA MET A 53 -1.80 -7.99 1.44
C MET A 53 -2.32 -7.04 2.53
N ALA A 54 -1.49 -6.82 3.54
CA ALA A 54 -1.74 -5.87 4.62
C ALA A 54 -0.42 -5.18 5.01
N ILE A 55 -0.51 -4.08 5.74
CA ILE A 55 0.63 -3.38 6.33
C ILE A 55 0.48 -3.48 7.84
N ASN A 56 1.54 -3.91 8.53
CA ASN A 56 1.57 -3.89 9.98
C ASN A 56 1.77 -2.44 10.45
N PRO A 57 0.84 -1.85 11.23
CA PRO A 57 0.95 -0.46 11.66
C PRO A 57 2.05 -0.24 12.72
N ASP A 58 2.42 -1.26 13.48
CA ASP A 58 3.45 -1.16 14.54
C ASP A 58 4.86 -1.15 13.97
N THR A 59 5.10 -2.00 12.96
CA THR A 59 6.42 -2.18 12.34
C THR A 59 6.54 -1.52 10.97
N LEU A 60 5.44 -0.99 10.43
CA LEU A 60 5.37 -0.47 9.06
C LEU A 60 5.92 -1.46 8.03
N THR A 61 5.69 -2.77 8.23
CA THR A 61 6.13 -3.82 7.31
C THR A 61 4.98 -4.36 6.48
N VAL A 62 5.27 -4.68 5.22
CA VAL A 62 4.30 -5.27 4.30
C VAL A 62 4.20 -6.79 4.51
N HIS A 63 2.98 -7.30 4.58
CA HIS A 63 2.72 -8.73 4.72
C HIS A 63 1.71 -9.21 3.69
N PHE A 64 1.90 -10.43 3.19
CA PHE A 64 1.01 -11.06 2.23
C PHE A 64 0.33 -12.29 2.82
N ARG A 65 -0.89 -12.59 2.35
CA ARG A 65 -1.54 -13.87 2.64
C ARG A 65 -0.71 -15.02 2.12
N HIS A 66 -0.75 -16.14 2.85
CA HIS A 66 -0.04 -17.35 2.46
C HIS A 66 -0.40 -17.81 1.03
N ASP A 67 -1.68 -17.70 0.66
CA ASP A 67 -2.22 -18.09 -0.65
C ASP A 67 -2.00 -17.05 -1.77
N CYS A 68 -1.38 -15.90 -1.47
CA CYS A 68 -1.12 -14.89 -2.48
C CYS A 68 -0.05 -15.39 -3.48
N THR A 69 -0.41 -15.45 -4.76
CA THR A 69 0.45 -15.88 -5.87
C THR A 69 1.18 -14.73 -6.55
N TYR A 70 1.17 -13.53 -5.95
CA TYR A 70 1.82 -12.36 -6.51
C TYR A 70 3.33 -12.61 -6.69
N PHE A 71 3.84 -12.35 -7.89
CA PHE A 71 5.21 -12.72 -8.28
C PHE A 71 6.28 -12.11 -7.36
N ALA A 72 6.03 -10.90 -6.83
CA ALA A 72 6.96 -10.18 -5.98
C ALA A 72 6.68 -10.39 -4.48
N LYS A 73 5.76 -11.28 -4.10
CA LYS A 73 5.42 -11.56 -2.69
C LYS A 73 6.66 -11.80 -1.86
N SER A 74 7.48 -12.78 -2.24
CA SER A 74 8.67 -13.18 -1.47
C SER A 74 9.73 -12.07 -1.37
N MET A 75 9.72 -11.12 -2.31
CA MET A 75 10.63 -9.98 -2.33
C MET A 75 10.13 -8.84 -1.43
N LEU A 76 8.81 -8.66 -1.34
CA LEU A 76 8.17 -7.56 -0.63
C LEU A 76 7.68 -7.94 0.78
N GLU A 77 7.59 -9.23 1.08
CA GLU A 77 7.24 -9.73 2.42
C GLU A 77 8.25 -9.25 3.46
N GLY A 78 7.78 -8.54 4.48
CA GLY A 78 8.61 -7.94 5.53
C GLY A 78 9.32 -6.66 5.13
N THR A 79 9.02 -6.07 3.96
CA THR A 79 9.62 -4.79 3.56
C THR A 79 9.01 -3.64 4.37
N GLU A 80 9.87 -2.79 4.94
CA GLU A 80 9.46 -1.56 5.64
C GLU A 80 9.05 -0.47 4.66
N LEU A 81 7.99 0.29 4.97
CA LEU A 81 7.59 1.45 4.18
C LEU A 81 8.65 2.57 4.27
N ASN A 82 8.92 3.22 3.13
CA ASN A 82 9.76 4.43 3.06
C ASN A 82 9.00 5.71 3.42
#